data_AF-A0A1G9Y7F1-F1
#
_entry.id   AF-A0A1G9Y7F1-F1
#
_cell.length_a   1.000
_cell.length_b   1.000
_cell.length_c   1.000
_cell.angle_alpha   90.00
_cell.angle_beta   90.00
_cell.angle_gamma   90.00
#
_symmetry.space_group_name_H-M   'P 1'
#
loop_
_entity.id
_entity.type
_entity.pdbx_description
1 polymer ?
#
loop_
_entity_poly.entity_id
_entity_poly.type
_entity_poly.pdbx_seq_one_letter_code
_entity_poly.pdbx_strand_id
1 'polypeptide(L)'
;MKQLYLDCQYGISGDMTLAALFDLGADLSYVTEQLKQLPIDSFHMDTKKVDKRGISANLLDLQFKEAELAGTAHVQEEGHSHTHDHGHSHDHHHHHHHDHGHSHEHHHHHDHEHEHEHHHHHDHVHRKASMILEMIDTSELPVRVKERSRHVFEVIAEAEGKIHGMDPKEVHFHEVGAMDSIIDVIGVCLALEDLQVDRIIASPVPTGYGKVKMAHGLYPIPAPATAEILKGVPLEAFHVKGELTTPTGAGFLKALADNYGYMPPFVIEKIGYGAGQKDFEHPNVLRAILFEEKAK
;
A
#
# COMPACT_ATOMS: atom_id res chain seq x y z
N MET A 1 22.10 19.35 -11.09
CA MET A 1 20.91 18.51 -11.39
C MET A 1 20.67 17.67 -10.15
N LYS A 2 19.49 17.75 -9.56
CA LYS A 2 19.17 17.02 -8.32
C LYS A 2 18.82 15.58 -8.63
N GLN A 3 19.46 14.66 -7.93
CA GLN A 3 19.25 13.23 -8.12
C GLN A 3 18.78 12.60 -6.82
N LEU A 4 17.88 11.63 -6.97
CA LEU A 4 17.36 10.83 -5.90
C LEU A 4 17.84 9.38 -6.06
N TYR A 5 18.50 8.84 -5.05
CA TYR A 5 18.76 7.42 -4.95
C TYR A 5 17.73 6.76 -4.02
N LEU A 6 16.94 5.84 -4.57
CA LEU A 6 16.01 4.99 -3.83
C LEU A 6 16.73 3.69 -3.48
N ASP A 7 17.01 3.52 -2.19
CA ASP A 7 17.61 2.32 -1.65
C ASP A 7 16.53 1.34 -1.22
N CYS A 8 16.17 0.44 -2.13
CA CYS A 8 15.08 -0.51 -1.99
C CYS A 8 15.47 -1.79 -1.22
N GLN A 9 16.60 -1.79 -0.49
CA GLN A 9 17.14 -2.99 0.16
C GLN A 9 16.13 -3.76 1.03
N TYR A 10 15.16 -3.07 1.64
CA TYR A 10 14.11 -3.69 2.47
C TYR A 10 12.71 -3.60 1.87
N GLY A 11 12.60 -3.25 0.58
CA GLY A 11 11.33 -3.11 -0.11
C GLY A 11 11.00 -1.67 -0.50
N ILE A 12 9.83 -1.53 -1.13
CA ILE A 12 9.28 -0.26 -1.60
C ILE A 12 7.76 -0.39 -1.79
N SER A 13 7.04 0.61 -1.32
CA SER A 13 5.59 0.78 -1.52
C SER A 13 5.24 2.26 -1.73
N GLY A 14 3.97 2.53 -2.01
CA GLY A 14 3.41 3.87 -2.15
C GLY A 14 3.70 4.77 -0.95
N ASP A 15 3.08 4.41 0.17
CA ASP A 15 3.23 5.05 1.48
C ASP A 15 4.69 5.19 1.96
N MET A 16 5.50 4.13 1.83
CA MET A 16 6.94 4.18 2.16
C MET A 16 7.67 5.23 1.33
N THR A 17 7.38 5.30 0.02
CA THR A 17 8.03 6.27 -0.86
C THR A 17 7.63 7.69 -0.50
N LEU A 18 6.34 7.94 -0.31
CA LEU A 18 5.84 9.26 0.04
C LEU A 18 6.38 9.73 1.41
N ALA A 19 6.34 8.86 2.42
CA ALA A 19 6.86 9.18 3.74
C ALA A 19 8.38 9.43 3.73
N ALA A 20 9.14 8.68 2.92
CA ALA A 20 10.58 8.90 2.77
C ALA A 20 10.88 10.28 2.15
N LEU A 21 10.07 10.73 1.19
CA LEU A 21 10.22 12.05 0.56
C LEU A 21 9.84 13.19 1.51
N PHE A 22 8.82 13.02 2.34
CA PHE A 22 8.52 13.98 3.40
C PHE A 22 9.65 14.06 4.43
N ASP A 23 10.22 12.92 4.84
CA ASP A 23 11.39 12.92 5.74
C ASP A 23 12.63 13.55 5.10
N LEU A 24 12.75 13.45 3.77
CA LEU A 24 13.80 14.10 2.99
C LEU A 24 13.62 15.63 2.89
N GLY A 25 12.42 16.13 3.21
CA GLY A 25 12.09 17.55 3.31
C GLY A 25 11.12 18.07 2.25
N ALA A 26 10.35 17.21 1.57
CA ALA A 26 9.22 17.65 0.76
C ALA A 26 8.12 18.28 1.63
N ASP A 27 7.48 19.34 1.17
CA ASP A 27 6.45 20.04 1.92
C ASP A 27 5.11 19.27 1.92
N LEU A 28 4.77 18.69 3.07
CA LEU A 28 3.50 17.97 3.28
C LEU A 28 2.27 18.83 3.05
N SER A 29 2.32 20.12 3.42
CA SER A 29 1.18 21.03 3.25
C SER A 29 0.93 21.29 1.78
N TYR A 30 1.99 21.57 1.01
CA TYR A 30 1.92 21.72 -0.44
C TYR A 30 1.30 20.48 -1.11
N VAL A 31 1.82 19.28 -0.81
CA VAL A 31 1.30 18.03 -1.40
C VAL A 31 -0.16 17.83 -1.03
N THR A 32 -0.53 18.06 0.23
CA THR A 32 -1.91 17.91 0.71
C THR A 32 -2.86 18.88 0.01
N GLU A 33 -2.47 20.15 -0.13
CA GLU A 33 -3.29 21.18 -0.77
C GLU A 33 -3.52 20.88 -2.25
N GLN A 34 -2.50 20.42 -2.97
CA GLN A 34 -2.61 20.03 -4.37
C GLN A 34 -3.52 18.81 -4.55
N LEU A 35 -3.37 17.78 -3.72
CA LEU A 35 -4.23 16.59 -3.77
C LEU A 35 -5.71 16.92 -3.50
N LYS A 36 -5.99 17.87 -2.60
CA LYS A 36 -7.36 18.31 -2.27
C LYS A 36 -8.07 19.04 -3.43
N GLN A 37 -7.34 19.45 -4.47
CA GLN A 37 -7.94 20.05 -5.68
C GLN A 37 -8.51 18.98 -6.62
N LEU A 38 -8.12 17.71 -6.43
CA LEU A 38 -8.63 16.61 -7.24
C LEU A 38 -10.05 16.22 -6.78
N PRO A 39 -10.90 15.71 -7.69
CA PRO A 39 -12.24 15.22 -7.38
C PRO A 39 -12.18 13.85 -6.65
N ILE A 40 -11.53 13.82 -5.50
CA ILE A 40 -11.35 12.64 -4.64
C ILE A 40 -12.02 12.85 -3.28
N ASP A 41 -12.29 11.76 -2.58
CA ASP A 41 -12.93 11.79 -1.26
C ASP A 41 -12.06 12.56 -0.25
N SER A 42 -12.71 13.16 0.74
CA SER A 42 -12.01 13.95 1.76
C SER A 42 -11.09 13.07 2.61
N PHE A 43 -9.84 13.50 2.73
CA PHE A 43 -8.82 12.81 3.50
C PHE A 43 -8.05 13.76 4.43
N HIS A 44 -7.40 13.17 5.42
CA HIS A 44 -6.35 13.78 6.23
C HIS A 44 -5.06 12.99 6.01
N MET A 45 -3.95 13.71 5.91
CA MET A 45 -2.62 13.15 5.68
C MET A 45 -1.65 13.79 6.67
N ASP A 46 -0.90 12.94 7.36
CA ASP A 46 0.18 13.35 8.26
C ASP A 46 1.31 12.29 8.22
N THR A 47 2.41 12.56 8.91
CA THR A 47 3.49 11.58 9.13
C THR A 47 3.76 11.42 10.62
N LYS A 48 4.02 10.18 11.04
CA LYS A 48 4.39 9.86 12.42
C LYS A 48 5.80 9.30 12.46
N LYS A 49 6.62 9.77 13.39
CA LYS A 49 7.92 9.15 13.65
C LYS A 49 7.72 7.80 14.33
N VAL A 50 8.32 6.76 13.76
CA VAL A 50 8.32 5.39 14.29
C VAL A 50 9.74 4.83 14.34
N ASP A 51 9.97 3.86 15.23
CA ASP A 51 11.19 3.05 15.23
C ASP A 51 10.92 1.73 14.51
N LYS A 52 11.69 1.44 13.46
CA LYS A 52 11.67 0.16 12.76
C LYS A 52 13.01 -0.53 12.98
N ARG A 53 13.10 -1.33 14.04
CA ARG A 53 14.30 -2.10 14.42
C ARG A 53 15.54 -1.20 14.61
N GLY A 54 15.39 -0.06 15.29
CA GLY A 54 16.46 0.89 15.57
C GLY A 54 16.65 1.98 14.51
N ILE A 55 15.85 2.00 13.43
CA ILE A 55 15.83 3.07 12.44
C ILE A 55 14.62 3.96 12.71
N SER A 56 14.87 5.24 13.01
CA SER A 56 13.83 6.26 13.08
C SER A 56 13.38 6.64 11.67
N ALA A 57 12.10 6.43 11.36
CA ALA A 57 11.52 6.65 10.04
C ALA A 57 10.15 7.32 10.14
N ASN A 58 9.68 7.95 9.06
CA ASN A 58 8.33 8.48 8.96
C ASN A 58 7.39 7.38 8.47
N LEU A 59 6.30 7.14 9.18
CA LEU A 59 5.17 6.35 8.72
C LEU A 59 4.09 7.31 8.23
N LEU A 60 3.55 7.07 7.03
CA LEU A 60 2.43 7.84 6.50
C LEU A 60 1.15 7.49 7.28
N ASP A 61 0.40 8.50 7.71
CA ASP A 61 -0.92 8.34 8.33
C ASP A 61 -1.97 8.97 7.41
N LEU A 62 -2.77 8.13 6.76
CA LEU A 62 -3.88 8.54 5.89
C LEU A 62 -5.20 8.15 6.54
N GLN A 63 -6.10 9.12 6.67
CA GLN A 63 -7.43 8.92 7.24
C GLN A 63 -8.49 9.48 6.29
N PHE A 64 -9.53 8.69 6.03
CA PHE A 64 -10.65 9.10 5.18
C PHE A 64 -11.86 9.42 6.03
N LYS A 65 -12.56 10.50 5.70
CA LYS A 65 -13.87 10.74 6.30
C LYS A 65 -14.88 9.83 5.61
N GLU A 66 -15.63 9.06 6.40
CA GLU A 66 -16.82 8.38 5.87
C GLU A 66 -17.77 9.43 5.30
N ALA A 67 -18.26 9.19 4.09
CA ALA A 67 -19.30 10.02 3.52
C ALA A 67 -20.53 9.91 4.42
N GLU A 68 -20.92 11.01 5.08
CA GLU A 68 -22.24 11.11 5.68
C GLU A 68 -23.25 10.92 4.55
N LEU A 69 -23.89 9.76 4.50
CA LEU A 69 -25.00 9.49 3.59
C LEU A 69 -26.05 10.58 3.80
N ALA A 70 -26.13 11.48 2.81
CA ALA A 70 -27.14 12.52 2.77
C ALA A 70 -28.54 11.87 2.72
N GLY A 71 -29.23 11.95 3.85
CA GLY A 71 -30.69 11.93 4.01
C GLY A 71 -31.49 11.09 3.02
N THR A 72 -31.62 9.80 3.27
CA THR A 72 -32.89 9.11 2.97
C THR A 72 -33.75 9.15 4.22
N ALA A 73 -34.89 9.83 4.10
CA ALA A 73 -35.88 10.01 5.14
C ALA A 73 -36.13 8.72 5.93
N HIS A 74 -35.92 8.80 7.25
CA HIS A 74 -36.43 7.83 8.21
C HIS A 74 -37.96 7.78 8.08
N VAL A 75 -38.47 6.83 7.32
CA VAL A 75 -39.79 6.28 7.55
C VAL A 75 -39.60 5.24 8.65
N GLN A 76 -40.26 5.49 9.78
CA GLN A 76 -40.39 4.53 10.87
C GLN A 76 -40.96 3.22 10.33
N GLU A 77 -40.23 2.12 10.49
CA GLU A 77 -40.85 0.81 10.64
C GLU A 77 -40.19 0.08 11.81
N GLU A 78 -41.06 -0.58 12.55
CA GLU A 78 -40.88 -1.02 13.91
C GLU A 78 -39.99 -2.25 14.03
N GLY A 79 -39.40 -2.40 15.22
CA GLY A 79 -38.53 -3.51 15.56
C GLY A 79 -39.21 -4.86 15.42
N HIS A 80 -38.57 -5.75 14.66
CA HIS A 80 -38.84 -7.17 14.74
C HIS A 80 -37.59 -7.91 15.24
N SER A 81 -37.66 -8.24 16.53
CA SER A 81 -36.83 -9.24 17.18
C SER A 81 -37.16 -10.61 16.61
N HIS A 82 -36.19 -11.26 15.98
CA HIS A 82 -36.29 -12.68 15.66
C HIS A 82 -35.66 -13.51 16.78
N THR A 83 -36.51 -13.88 17.73
CA THR A 83 -36.33 -15.02 18.63
C THR A 83 -36.54 -16.30 17.82
N HIS A 84 -35.51 -17.12 17.65
CA HIS A 84 -35.67 -18.46 17.11
C HIS A 84 -35.99 -19.44 18.25
N ASP A 85 -37.28 -19.74 18.37
CA ASP A 85 -37.84 -20.87 19.08
C ASP A 85 -37.62 -22.14 18.25
N HIS A 86 -36.89 -23.11 18.79
CA HIS A 86 -36.91 -24.49 18.31
C HIS A 86 -37.04 -25.43 19.51
N GLY A 87 -38.30 -25.64 19.91
CA GLY A 87 -38.68 -26.76 20.74
C GLY A 87 -38.45 -28.10 20.05
N HIS A 88 -37.65 -28.96 20.68
CA HIS A 88 -37.75 -30.40 20.49
C HIS A 88 -37.78 -31.09 21.85
N SER A 89 -38.93 -31.67 22.15
CA SER A 89 -39.15 -32.58 23.27
C SER A 89 -38.59 -33.96 22.94
N HIS A 90 -37.75 -34.49 23.82
CA HIS A 90 -37.64 -35.94 24.01
C HIS A 90 -37.40 -36.24 25.49
N ASP A 91 -38.43 -36.80 26.12
CA ASP A 91 -38.33 -37.59 27.34
C ASP A 91 -37.51 -38.84 27.03
N HIS A 92 -36.50 -39.14 27.84
CA HIS A 92 -36.17 -40.51 28.27
C HIS A 92 -35.31 -40.47 29.53
N HIS A 93 -35.90 -40.90 30.65
CA HIS A 93 -35.17 -41.38 31.81
C HIS A 93 -34.36 -42.64 31.43
N HIS A 94 -33.08 -42.69 31.84
CA HIS A 94 -32.50 -43.89 32.46
C HIS A 94 -31.31 -43.50 33.34
N HIS A 95 -31.42 -43.87 34.61
CA HIS A 95 -30.30 -43.95 35.54
C HIS A 95 -29.34 -45.05 35.09
N HIS A 96 -28.03 -44.76 35.06
CA HIS A 96 -27.00 -45.73 35.44
C HIS A 96 -25.82 -45.02 36.10
N HIS A 97 -25.61 -45.37 37.37
CA HIS A 97 -24.34 -45.21 38.08
C HIS A 97 -23.33 -46.16 37.45
N HIS A 98 -22.17 -45.65 37.04
CA HIS A 98 -20.92 -46.40 37.08
C HIS A 98 -19.79 -45.45 37.45
N ASP A 99 -19.21 -45.76 38.61
CA ASP A 99 -17.96 -45.21 39.12
C ASP A 99 -16.81 -45.86 38.35
N HIS A 100 -16.05 -45.06 37.61
CA HIS A 100 -14.74 -45.42 37.10
C HIS A 100 -13.86 -44.17 37.08
N GLY A 101 -13.03 -44.06 38.10
CA GLY A 101 -11.92 -43.12 38.15
C GLY A 101 -10.92 -43.41 37.03
N HIS A 102 -10.77 -42.44 36.13
CA HIS A 102 -9.55 -42.25 35.36
C HIS A 102 -9.22 -40.76 35.33
N SER A 103 -8.18 -40.41 36.08
CA SER A 103 -7.48 -39.14 36.02
C SER A 103 -6.73 -39.06 34.68
N HIS A 104 -7.18 -38.17 33.80
CA HIS A 104 -6.35 -37.66 32.72
C HIS A 104 -6.51 -36.14 32.67
N GLU A 105 -5.53 -35.45 33.27
CA GLU A 105 -5.29 -34.04 32.99
C GLU A 105 -4.76 -33.92 31.56
N HIS A 106 -5.62 -33.45 30.66
CA HIS A 106 -5.19 -32.92 29.38
C HIS A 106 -5.44 -31.40 29.40
N HIS A 107 -4.41 -30.67 29.82
CA HIS A 107 -4.30 -29.25 29.54
C HIS A 107 -4.06 -29.07 28.03
N HIS A 108 -5.11 -28.79 27.29
CA HIS A 108 -4.99 -28.18 25.97
C HIS A 108 -5.09 -26.67 26.13
N HIS A 109 -3.94 -26.03 26.36
CA HIS A 109 -3.78 -24.61 26.05
C HIS A 109 -3.77 -24.50 24.53
N HIS A 110 -4.90 -24.13 23.95
CA HIS A 110 -4.90 -23.51 22.63
C HIS A 110 -4.83 -22.00 22.85
N ASP A 111 -3.61 -21.48 22.89
CA ASP A 111 -3.39 -20.06 22.61
C ASP A 111 -3.70 -19.86 21.13
N HIS A 112 -4.95 -19.52 20.85
CA HIS A 112 -5.30 -18.86 19.62
C HIS A 112 -4.94 -17.38 19.81
N GLU A 113 -3.70 -17.03 19.48
CA GLU A 113 -3.40 -15.66 19.08
C GLU A 113 -4.21 -15.36 17.83
N HIS A 114 -5.40 -14.83 18.04
CA HIS A 114 -6.11 -14.10 17.00
C HIS A 114 -5.39 -12.76 16.86
N GLU A 115 -4.38 -12.70 16.00
CA GLU A 115 -4.02 -11.45 15.35
C GLU A 115 -5.24 -10.99 14.55
N HIS A 116 -6.09 -10.21 15.21
CA HIS A 116 -7.10 -9.41 14.55
C HIS A 116 -6.37 -8.26 13.85
N GLU A 117 -5.84 -8.54 12.66
CA GLU A 117 -5.57 -7.49 11.69
C GLU A 117 -6.92 -6.83 11.40
N HIS A 118 -7.17 -5.68 12.03
CA HIS A 118 -8.26 -4.79 11.71
C HIS A 118 -8.00 -4.15 10.35
N HIS A 119 -8.17 -4.93 9.28
CA HIS A 119 -8.38 -4.36 7.96
C HIS A 119 -9.73 -3.65 8.01
N HIS A 120 -9.70 -2.32 8.03
CA HIS A 120 -10.86 -1.52 7.70
C HIS A 120 -11.26 -1.88 6.27
N HIS A 121 -12.21 -2.81 6.14
CA HIS A 121 -12.86 -3.15 4.88
C HIS A 121 -13.71 -1.95 4.46
N HIS A 122 -13.06 -0.94 3.89
CA HIS A 122 -13.77 0.02 3.07
C HIS A 122 -14.27 -0.72 1.83
N ASP A 123 -15.55 -0.54 1.49
CA ASP A 123 -16.08 -0.97 0.20
C ASP A 123 -15.15 -0.42 -0.89
N HIS A 124 -14.43 -1.31 -1.56
CA HIS A 124 -13.44 -0.92 -2.56
C HIS A 124 -14.18 -0.31 -3.75
N VAL A 125 -14.26 1.02 -3.80
CA VAL A 125 -14.73 1.74 -4.98
C VAL A 125 -13.73 1.45 -6.10
N HIS A 126 -14.07 0.49 -6.96
CA HIS A 126 -13.26 0.13 -8.12
C HIS A 126 -13.31 1.26 -9.15
N ARG A 127 -12.26 2.10 -9.20
CA ARG A 127 -12.10 3.12 -10.24
C ARG A 127 -11.44 2.51 -11.48
N LYS A 128 -11.98 2.86 -12.65
CA LYS A 128 -11.36 2.51 -13.93
C LYS A 128 -10.07 3.30 -14.14
N ALA A 129 -9.06 2.68 -14.75
CA ALA A 129 -7.81 3.34 -15.10
C ALA A 129 -8.05 4.60 -15.95
N SER A 130 -8.95 4.53 -16.94
CA SER A 130 -9.34 5.66 -17.78
C SER A 130 -9.85 6.88 -16.98
N MET A 131 -10.63 6.65 -15.92
CA MET A 131 -11.15 7.74 -15.08
C MET A 131 -10.03 8.42 -14.28
N ILE A 132 -9.06 7.66 -13.78
CA ILE A 132 -7.91 8.21 -13.05
C ILE A 132 -7.02 9.02 -13.98
N LEU A 133 -6.76 8.52 -15.19
CA LEU A 133 -5.96 9.22 -16.19
C LEU A 133 -6.65 10.52 -16.63
N GLU A 134 -7.96 10.49 -16.89
CA GLU A 134 -8.74 11.70 -17.23
C GLU A 134 -8.74 12.72 -16.09
N MET A 135 -8.87 12.26 -14.84
CA MET A 135 -8.76 13.12 -13.65
C MET A 135 -7.40 13.83 -13.58
N ILE A 136 -6.31 13.12 -13.86
CA ILE A 136 -4.95 13.70 -13.89
C ILE A 136 -4.84 14.73 -15.02
N ASP A 137 -5.27 14.37 -16.23
CA ASP A 137 -5.14 15.21 -17.42
C ASP A 137 -5.90 16.54 -17.27
N THR A 138 -7.10 16.49 -16.69
CA THR A 138 -7.99 17.66 -16.51
C THR A 138 -7.68 18.49 -15.27
N SER A 139 -6.85 18.01 -14.34
CA SER A 139 -6.49 18.72 -13.10
C SER A 139 -5.66 19.99 -13.35
N GLU A 140 -5.43 20.79 -12.31
CA GLU A 140 -4.51 21.95 -12.35
C GLU A 140 -3.09 21.59 -11.87
N LEU A 141 -2.78 20.31 -11.71
CA LEU A 141 -1.47 19.84 -11.24
C LEU A 141 -0.34 20.30 -12.18
N PRO A 142 0.89 20.51 -11.65
CA PRO A 142 2.06 20.84 -12.47
C PRO A 142 2.29 19.82 -13.60
N VAL A 143 2.80 20.30 -14.75
CA VAL A 143 2.96 19.47 -15.96
C VAL A 143 3.79 18.21 -15.69
N ARG A 144 4.94 18.34 -15.00
CA ARG A 144 5.80 17.20 -14.64
C ARG A 144 5.08 16.19 -13.72
N VAL A 145 4.21 16.67 -12.84
CA VAL A 145 3.42 15.82 -11.93
C VAL A 145 2.41 15.01 -12.72
N LYS A 146 1.71 15.64 -13.67
CA LYS A 146 0.77 14.94 -14.56
C LYS A 146 1.48 13.87 -15.39
N GLU A 147 2.58 14.22 -16.04
CA GLU A 147 3.37 13.30 -16.88
C GLU A 147 3.84 12.08 -16.08
N ARG A 148 4.43 12.31 -14.90
CA ARG A 148 4.92 11.23 -14.02
C ARG A 148 3.79 10.35 -13.48
N SER A 149 2.73 10.95 -12.97
CA SER A 149 1.57 10.22 -12.42
C SER A 149 0.92 9.35 -13.49
N ARG A 150 0.71 9.92 -14.68
CA ARG A 150 0.15 9.21 -15.83
C ARG A 150 1.01 8.00 -16.21
N HIS A 151 2.32 8.18 -16.31
CA HIS A 151 3.23 7.09 -16.66
C HIS A 151 3.21 5.95 -15.62
N VAL A 152 3.15 6.27 -14.32
CA VAL A 152 3.03 5.25 -13.26
C VAL A 152 1.73 4.46 -13.40
N PHE A 153 0.59 5.15 -13.55
CA PHE A 153 -0.70 4.45 -13.72
C PHE A 153 -0.78 3.65 -15.01
N GLU A 154 -0.18 4.12 -16.11
CA GLU A 154 -0.11 3.37 -17.37
C GLU A 154 0.69 2.07 -17.21
N VAL A 155 1.85 2.12 -16.57
CA VAL A 155 2.66 0.92 -16.30
C VAL A 155 1.88 -0.11 -15.49
N ILE A 156 1.16 0.34 -14.45
CA ILE A 156 0.35 -0.55 -13.62
C ILE A 156 -0.85 -1.08 -14.42
N ALA A 157 -1.55 -0.25 -15.18
CA ALA A 157 -2.67 -0.64 -16.02
C ALA A 157 -2.28 -1.66 -17.09
N GLU A 158 -1.11 -1.52 -17.71
CA GLU A 158 -0.60 -2.48 -18.68
C GLU A 158 -0.36 -3.86 -18.05
N ALA A 159 0.23 -3.89 -16.85
CA ALA A 159 0.45 -5.13 -16.13
C ALA A 159 -0.87 -5.79 -15.71
N GLU A 160 -1.77 -5.04 -15.08
CA GLU A 160 -3.08 -5.51 -14.65
C GLU A 160 -3.93 -5.99 -15.83
N GLY A 161 -3.97 -5.23 -16.91
CA GLY A 161 -4.70 -5.58 -18.14
C GLY A 161 -4.22 -6.90 -18.72
N LYS A 162 -2.91 -7.16 -18.68
CA LYS A 162 -2.36 -8.45 -19.10
C LYS A 162 -2.75 -9.60 -18.16
N ILE A 163 -2.66 -9.40 -16.84
CA ILE A 163 -3.03 -10.42 -15.84
C ILE A 163 -4.52 -10.78 -15.95
N HIS A 164 -5.37 -9.80 -16.23
CA HIS A 164 -6.81 -9.95 -16.33
C HIS A 164 -7.33 -10.19 -17.76
N GLY A 165 -6.46 -10.20 -18.78
CA GLY A 165 -6.83 -10.45 -20.17
C GLY A 165 -7.74 -9.37 -20.78
N MET A 166 -7.57 -8.11 -20.38
CA MET A 166 -8.37 -6.98 -20.82
C MET A 166 -7.52 -5.81 -21.32
N ASP A 167 -8.14 -4.87 -22.02
CA ASP A 167 -7.49 -3.64 -22.45
C ASP A 167 -7.06 -2.82 -21.23
N PRO A 168 -5.81 -2.31 -21.16
CA PRO A 168 -5.33 -1.48 -20.05
C PRO A 168 -6.25 -0.30 -19.69
N LYS A 169 -6.96 0.27 -20.66
CA LYS A 169 -7.88 1.41 -20.43
C LYS A 169 -9.18 1.01 -19.72
N GLU A 170 -9.56 -0.27 -19.84
CA GLU A 170 -10.75 -0.85 -19.23
C GLU A 170 -10.46 -1.55 -17.89
N VAL A 171 -9.19 -1.55 -17.45
CA VAL A 171 -8.81 -2.11 -16.16
C VAL A 171 -9.56 -1.40 -15.03
N HIS A 172 -10.25 -2.21 -14.24
CA HIS A 172 -10.70 -1.82 -12.91
C HIS A 172 -9.59 -2.15 -11.94
N PHE A 173 -8.96 -1.13 -11.37
CA PHE A 173 -7.92 -1.40 -10.39
C PHE A 173 -8.56 -1.92 -9.10
N HIS A 174 -8.17 -3.12 -8.71
CA HIS A 174 -8.69 -3.78 -7.52
C HIS A 174 -7.94 -3.36 -6.26
N GLU A 175 -6.62 -3.15 -6.39
CA GLU A 175 -5.75 -2.73 -5.30
C GLU A 175 -5.28 -1.29 -5.48
N VAL A 176 -4.95 -0.90 -6.73
CA VAL A 176 -4.40 0.41 -7.06
C VAL A 176 -5.48 1.49 -7.34
N GLY A 177 -6.76 1.10 -7.37
CA GLY A 177 -7.89 1.99 -7.62
C GLY A 177 -8.47 2.62 -6.36
N ALA A 178 -8.02 2.11 -5.21
CA ALA A 178 -8.35 2.63 -3.90
C ALA A 178 -7.78 4.04 -3.73
N MET A 179 -8.37 4.79 -2.80
CA MET A 179 -7.99 6.17 -2.55
C MET A 179 -6.52 6.30 -2.16
N ASP A 180 -6.05 5.40 -1.30
CA ASP A 180 -4.69 5.35 -0.77
C ASP A 180 -3.66 5.32 -1.90
N SER A 181 -3.89 4.48 -2.91
CA SER A 181 -2.99 4.36 -4.06
C SER A 181 -2.99 5.60 -4.96
N ILE A 182 -4.13 6.28 -5.10
CA ILE A 182 -4.21 7.54 -5.83
C ILE A 182 -3.42 8.64 -5.12
N ILE A 183 -3.60 8.74 -3.81
CA ILE A 183 -2.87 9.68 -2.95
C ILE A 183 -1.37 9.36 -2.98
N ASP A 184 -0.98 8.10 -2.86
CA ASP A 184 0.42 7.68 -2.92
C ASP A 184 1.07 8.05 -4.24
N VAL A 185 0.46 7.68 -5.38
CA VAL A 185 1.07 7.91 -6.70
C VAL A 185 1.22 9.38 -7.01
N ILE A 186 0.13 10.15 -6.87
CA ILE A 186 0.14 11.57 -7.19
C ILE A 186 0.94 12.33 -6.14
N GLY A 187 0.84 11.95 -4.86
CA GLY A 187 1.59 12.52 -3.75
C GLY A 187 3.09 12.36 -3.90
N VAL A 188 3.56 11.18 -4.32
CA VAL A 188 4.99 10.96 -4.64
C VAL A 188 5.43 11.86 -5.80
N CYS A 189 4.63 11.97 -6.86
CA CYS A 189 4.95 12.83 -8.00
C CYS A 189 5.03 14.32 -7.60
N LEU A 190 4.13 14.78 -6.72
CA LEU A 190 4.15 16.13 -6.14
C LEU A 190 5.37 16.36 -5.24
N ALA A 191 5.69 15.40 -4.37
CA ALA A 191 6.85 15.50 -3.49
C ALA A 191 8.18 15.51 -4.28
N LEU A 192 8.26 14.74 -5.37
CA LEU A 192 9.40 14.78 -6.30
C LEU A 192 9.50 16.13 -7.03
N GLU A 193 8.37 16.75 -7.35
CA GLU A 193 8.34 18.09 -7.99
C GLU A 193 8.79 19.18 -7.01
N ASP A 194 8.27 19.16 -5.78
CA ASP A 194 8.66 20.09 -4.71
C ASP A 194 10.15 20.02 -4.37
N LEU A 195 10.69 18.81 -4.27
CA LEU A 195 12.13 18.58 -4.08
C LEU A 195 12.96 18.93 -5.31
N GLN A 196 12.32 19.15 -6.46
CA GLN A 196 12.93 19.40 -7.78
C GLN A 196 13.84 18.24 -8.22
N VAL A 197 13.43 17.00 -7.98
CA VAL A 197 14.20 15.82 -8.41
C VAL A 197 14.15 15.72 -9.92
N ASP A 198 15.32 15.71 -10.56
CA ASP A 198 15.46 15.62 -12.01
C ASP A 198 15.59 14.16 -12.48
N ARG A 199 16.37 13.36 -11.74
CA ARG A 199 16.61 11.95 -12.04
C ARG A 199 16.52 11.05 -10.82
N ILE A 200 16.11 9.82 -11.05
CA ILE A 200 15.96 8.79 -10.03
C ILE A 200 16.84 7.59 -10.39
N ILE A 201 17.64 7.15 -9.43
CA ILE A 201 18.39 5.90 -9.48
C ILE A 201 17.81 4.99 -8.42
N ALA A 202 17.58 3.72 -8.73
CA ALA A 202 17.13 2.74 -7.75
C ALA A 202 18.13 1.59 -7.59
N SER A 203 18.25 1.06 -6.37
CA SER A 203 18.95 -0.21 -6.16
C SER A 203 18.20 -1.36 -6.85
N PRO A 204 18.85 -2.51 -7.08
CA PRO A 204 18.13 -3.76 -7.34
C PRO A 204 17.09 -4.04 -6.23
N VAL A 205 15.97 -4.67 -6.58
CA VAL A 205 14.74 -4.64 -5.76
C VAL A 205 14.40 -6.03 -5.22
N PRO A 206 14.15 -6.20 -3.92
CA PRO A 206 13.69 -7.45 -3.35
C PRO A 206 12.17 -7.58 -3.41
N THR A 207 11.68 -8.78 -3.71
CA THR A 207 10.22 -9.06 -3.73
C THR A 207 9.73 -9.72 -2.45
N GLY A 208 10.61 -10.41 -1.71
CA GLY A 208 10.23 -11.38 -0.69
C GLY A 208 9.68 -12.68 -1.29
N TYR A 209 9.07 -13.53 -0.45
CA TYR A 209 8.44 -14.78 -0.86
C TYR A 209 7.18 -15.10 -0.05
N GLY A 210 6.39 -16.07 -0.52
CA GLY A 210 5.21 -16.58 0.18
C GLY A 210 3.93 -16.31 -0.57
N LYS A 211 2.87 -15.97 0.17
CA LYS A 211 1.55 -15.65 -0.39
C LYS A 211 0.99 -14.41 0.28
N VAL A 212 0.23 -13.63 -0.48
CA VAL A 212 -0.50 -12.43 -0.03
C VAL A 212 -1.98 -12.61 -0.31
N LYS A 213 -2.84 -12.15 0.61
CA LYS A 213 -4.29 -12.18 0.46
C LYS A 213 -4.72 -10.91 -0.28
N MET A 214 -5.43 -11.10 -1.37
CA MET A 214 -5.91 -10.08 -2.29
C MET A 214 -7.42 -10.26 -2.49
N ALA A 215 -8.08 -9.31 -3.16
CA ALA A 215 -9.51 -9.39 -3.49
C ALA A 215 -9.90 -10.71 -4.18
N HIS A 216 -8.99 -11.26 -4.99
CA HIS A 216 -9.20 -12.49 -5.75
C HIS A 216 -8.69 -13.77 -5.07
N GLY A 217 -8.32 -13.70 -3.78
CA GLY A 217 -7.82 -14.85 -3.03
C GLY A 217 -6.34 -14.77 -2.67
N LEU A 218 -5.70 -15.92 -2.50
CA LEU A 218 -4.28 -15.99 -2.13
C LEU A 218 -3.41 -16.08 -3.37
N TYR A 219 -2.52 -15.10 -3.54
CA TYR A 219 -1.59 -15.00 -4.66
C TYR A 219 -0.15 -15.22 -4.23
N PRO A 220 0.73 -15.70 -5.12
CA PRO A 220 2.16 -15.81 -4.83
C PRO A 220 2.78 -14.42 -4.62
N ILE A 221 3.93 -14.38 -3.95
CA ILE A 221 4.77 -13.18 -3.84
C ILE A 221 6.01 -13.39 -4.72
N PRO A 222 6.35 -12.44 -5.61
CA PRO A 222 5.62 -11.20 -5.91
C PRO A 222 4.24 -11.46 -6.51
N ALA A 223 3.28 -10.58 -6.21
CA ALA A 223 1.96 -10.62 -6.82
C ALA A 223 2.04 -10.58 -8.36
N PRO A 224 1.08 -11.14 -9.11
CA PRO A 224 1.19 -11.24 -10.57
C PRO A 224 1.40 -9.90 -11.28
N ALA A 225 0.68 -8.84 -10.89
CA ALA A 225 0.86 -7.51 -11.47
C ALA A 225 2.26 -6.97 -11.15
N THR A 226 2.70 -7.06 -9.90
CA THR A 226 4.07 -6.70 -9.48
C THR A 226 5.13 -7.46 -10.30
N ALA A 227 4.96 -8.77 -10.48
CA ALA A 227 5.89 -9.60 -11.26
C ALA A 227 5.96 -9.17 -12.73
N GLU A 228 4.81 -8.79 -13.31
CA GLU A 228 4.72 -8.30 -14.68
C GLU A 228 5.38 -6.92 -14.84
N ILE A 229 5.18 -6.01 -13.89
CA ILE A 229 5.82 -4.67 -13.88
C ILE A 229 7.35 -4.80 -13.78
N LEU A 230 7.84 -5.70 -12.93
CA LEU A 230 9.27 -5.89 -12.66
C LEU A 230 10.05 -6.56 -13.80
N LYS A 231 9.43 -6.92 -14.93
CA LYS A 231 10.17 -7.42 -16.09
C LYS A 231 11.21 -6.39 -16.57
N GLY A 232 12.47 -6.83 -16.62
CA GLY A 232 13.61 -5.98 -17.01
C GLY A 232 14.11 -5.07 -15.90
N VAL A 233 13.53 -5.14 -14.68
CA VAL A 233 14.05 -4.50 -13.48
C VAL A 233 14.98 -5.47 -12.75
N PRO A 234 16.19 -5.06 -12.34
CA PRO A 234 17.08 -5.92 -11.56
C PRO A 234 16.47 -6.29 -10.21
N LEU A 235 16.43 -7.59 -9.92
CA LEU A 235 15.96 -8.10 -8.62
C LEU A 235 17.14 -8.39 -7.70
N GLU A 236 16.95 -8.11 -6.42
CA GLU A 236 17.90 -8.45 -5.35
C GLU A 236 17.38 -9.64 -4.54
N ALA A 237 18.29 -10.53 -4.15
CA ALA A 237 17.91 -11.65 -3.31
C ALA A 237 17.79 -11.19 -1.86
N PHE A 238 16.58 -11.23 -1.31
CA PHE A 238 16.35 -11.01 0.11
C PHE A 238 15.26 -11.95 0.60
N HIS A 239 15.67 -12.94 1.41
CA HIS A 239 14.83 -14.09 1.73
C HIS A 239 13.95 -13.82 2.95
N VAL A 240 12.81 -13.17 2.73
CA VAL A 240 11.84 -12.81 3.77
C VAL A 240 10.44 -13.22 3.37
N LYS A 241 9.70 -13.84 4.30
CA LYS A 241 8.30 -14.23 4.10
C LYS A 241 7.39 -13.00 4.19
N GLY A 242 6.84 -12.56 3.08
CA GLY A 242 5.99 -11.38 2.98
C GLY A 242 6.31 -10.57 1.74
N GLU A 243 5.40 -9.65 1.40
CA GLU A 243 5.57 -8.77 0.24
C GLU A 243 6.44 -7.59 0.67
N LEU A 244 7.52 -7.38 -0.08
CA LEU A 244 8.44 -6.25 0.15
C LEU A 244 8.30 -5.17 -0.93
N THR A 245 7.94 -5.57 -2.15
CA THR A 245 7.67 -4.64 -3.25
C THR A 245 6.20 -4.76 -3.62
N THR A 246 5.43 -3.70 -3.41
CA THR A 246 4.00 -3.64 -3.79
C THR A 246 3.86 -3.25 -5.27
N PRO A 247 2.67 -3.43 -5.89
CA PRO A 247 2.43 -2.98 -7.26
C PRO A 247 2.76 -1.51 -7.48
N THR A 248 2.39 -0.63 -6.54
CA THR A 248 2.70 0.81 -6.58
C THR A 248 4.19 1.09 -6.52
N GLY A 249 4.91 0.41 -5.61
CA GLY A 249 6.37 0.54 -5.50
C GLY A 249 7.08 0.09 -6.79
N ALA A 250 6.68 -1.05 -7.36
CA ALA A 250 7.18 -1.50 -8.66
C ALA A 250 6.84 -0.51 -9.79
N GLY A 251 5.64 0.08 -9.76
CA GLY A 251 5.19 1.10 -10.71
C GLY A 251 6.11 2.32 -10.72
N PHE A 252 6.46 2.86 -9.55
CA PHE A 252 7.42 3.98 -9.45
C PHE A 252 8.78 3.62 -10.03
N LEU A 253 9.30 2.45 -9.67
CA LEU A 253 10.60 2.01 -10.16
C LEU A 253 10.61 1.89 -11.67
N LYS A 254 9.57 1.29 -12.24
CA LYS A 254 9.49 1.03 -13.67
C LYS A 254 9.22 2.28 -14.50
N ALA A 255 8.39 3.20 -13.98
CA ALA A 255 7.98 4.40 -14.70
C ALA A 255 8.95 5.57 -14.50
N LEU A 256 9.60 5.68 -13.33
CA LEU A 256 10.31 6.90 -12.93
C LEU A 256 11.82 6.73 -12.77
N ALA A 257 12.34 5.51 -12.58
CA ALA A 257 13.79 5.32 -12.44
C ALA A 257 14.49 5.42 -13.80
N ASP A 258 15.52 6.27 -13.88
CA ASP A 258 16.36 6.43 -15.07
C ASP A 258 17.39 5.30 -15.21
N ASN A 259 17.84 4.75 -14.07
CA ASN A 259 18.82 3.69 -14.03
C ASN A 259 18.68 2.84 -12.76
N TYR A 260 19.20 1.61 -12.83
CA TYR A 260 19.30 0.71 -11.69
C TYR A 260 20.76 0.41 -11.38
N GLY A 261 21.10 0.37 -10.10
CA GLY A 261 22.44 0.01 -9.65
C GLY A 261 22.68 0.33 -8.19
N TYR A 262 23.82 -0.11 -7.67
CA TYR A 262 24.23 0.24 -6.32
C TYR A 262 24.62 1.72 -6.21
N MET A 263 24.66 2.21 -4.97
CA MET A 263 24.95 3.58 -4.64
C MET A 263 26.21 4.11 -5.36
N PRO A 264 26.07 5.10 -6.26
CA PRO A 264 27.21 5.69 -6.94
C PRO A 264 28.05 6.59 -6.01
N PRO A 265 29.29 6.93 -6.38
CA PRO A 265 30.15 7.81 -5.58
C PRO A 265 29.66 9.27 -5.66
N PHE A 266 28.92 9.73 -4.65
CA PHE A 266 28.47 11.11 -4.50
C PHE A 266 28.63 11.63 -3.07
N VAL A 267 28.43 12.94 -2.88
CA VAL A 267 28.27 13.54 -1.55
C VAL A 267 26.78 13.62 -1.24
N ILE A 268 26.36 12.96 -0.17
CA ILE A 268 24.98 12.98 0.31
C ILE A 268 24.62 14.39 0.78
N GLU A 269 23.50 14.93 0.30
CA GLU A 269 22.93 16.19 0.78
C GLU A 269 21.92 15.93 1.90
N LYS A 270 20.96 15.03 1.66
CA LYS A 270 19.91 14.67 2.62
C LYS A 270 19.58 13.19 2.54
N ILE A 271 19.06 12.65 3.64
CA ILE A 271 18.55 11.28 3.73
C ILE A 271 17.17 11.35 4.39
N GLY A 272 16.20 10.65 3.81
CA GLY A 272 14.88 10.44 4.38
C GLY A 272 14.57 8.95 4.48
N TYR A 273 13.80 8.57 5.50
CA TYR A 273 13.35 7.20 5.71
C TYR A 273 11.83 7.12 5.78
N GLY A 274 11.24 6.28 4.96
CA GLY A 274 9.82 5.96 4.97
C GLY A 274 9.60 4.55 5.51
N ALA A 275 8.79 4.41 6.55
CA ALA A 275 8.46 3.14 7.18
C ALA A 275 7.29 2.46 6.46
N GLY A 276 7.40 1.15 6.28
CA GLY A 276 6.26 0.32 5.87
C GLY A 276 5.42 -0.07 7.08
N GLN A 277 4.14 -0.35 6.84
CA GLN A 277 3.20 -0.68 7.92
C GLN A 277 3.55 -2.01 8.60
N LYS A 278 3.89 -3.03 7.80
CA LYS A 278 4.22 -4.37 8.29
C LYS A 278 5.51 -4.39 9.12
N ASP A 279 5.54 -5.25 10.13
CA ASP A 279 6.74 -5.55 10.91
C ASP A 279 7.42 -6.84 10.43
N PHE A 280 8.74 -6.80 10.38
CA PHE A 280 9.61 -7.92 10.05
C PHE A 280 10.74 -8.03 11.08
N GLU A 281 11.56 -9.07 11.01
CA GLU A 281 12.78 -9.21 11.83
C GLU A 281 13.90 -8.22 11.43
N HIS A 282 13.77 -7.60 10.27
CA HIS A 282 14.61 -6.51 9.78
C HIS A 282 13.83 -5.18 9.74
N PRO A 283 14.50 -4.03 9.60
CA PRO A 283 13.82 -2.75 9.36
C PRO A 283 12.96 -2.83 8.10
N ASN A 284 11.68 -2.47 8.20
CA ASN A 284 10.80 -2.29 7.03
C ASN A 284 10.78 -0.82 6.64
N VAL A 285 11.82 -0.38 5.95
CA VAL A 285 12.00 1.04 5.58
C VAL A 285 12.52 1.17 4.15
N LEU A 286 12.07 2.20 3.45
CA LEU A 286 12.71 2.71 2.24
C LEU A 286 13.62 3.86 2.64
N ARG A 287 14.86 3.86 2.14
CA ARG A 287 15.77 4.99 2.30
C ARG A 287 15.86 5.77 1.00
N ALA A 288 15.57 7.07 1.08
CA ALA A 288 15.70 8.02 -0.01
C ALA A 288 16.91 8.92 0.26
N ILE A 289 17.79 9.09 -0.74
CA ILE A 289 19.02 9.88 -0.61
C ILE A 289 19.04 10.93 -1.71
N LEU A 290 19.09 12.21 -1.31
CA LEU A 290 19.23 13.33 -2.24
C LEU A 290 20.70 13.71 -2.37
N PHE A 291 21.13 13.96 -3.59
CA PHE A 291 22.47 14.46 -3.90
C PHE A 291 22.43 15.30 -5.19
N GLU A 292 23.43 16.15 -5.36
CA GLU A 292 23.62 16.91 -6.58
C GLU A 292 24.75 16.34 -7.42
N GLU A 293 24.49 16.14 -8.71
CA GLU A 293 25.57 15.97 -9.67
C GLU A 293 26.03 17.34 -10.14
N LYS A 294 27.30 17.66 -9.85
CA LYS A 294 27.98 18.81 -10.45
C LYS A 294 28.14 18.51 -11.94
N ALA A 295 27.63 19.41 -12.78
CA ALA A 295 27.93 19.37 -14.20
C ALA A 295 29.47 19.35 -14.37
N LYS A 296 29.97 18.36 -15.10
CA LYS A 296 31.37 18.30 -15.53
C LYS A 296 31.67 19.42 -16.53
#